data_AF-A0A0J8WP17-F1
#
_entry.id   AF-A0A0J8WP17-F1
#
_cell.length_a   1.000
_cell.length_b   1.000
_cell.length_c   1.000
_cell.angle_alpha   90.00
_cell.angle_beta   90.00
_cell.angle_gamma   90.00
#
_symmetry.space_group_name_H-M   'P 1'
#
loop_
_entity.id
_entity.type
_entity.pdbx_description
1 polymer ?
#
loop_
_entity_poly.entity_id
_entity_poly.type
_entity_poly.pdbx_seq_one_letter_code
_entity_poly.pdbx_strand_id
1 'polypeptide(L)'
;MIDELRRVEEDAVYSSKGHFNAAERWKSLNFALGVPAAVMSGLAGASALSQFDHHNVVAGVLALVVAAVTAVITFLNPSEQSVTHKGFGNRYNALKNRCRVAANVDSRRMDVDELRQRLDELSAERDQLGADAPGIPRWAFTRARRGIEQGEAQYTIDQGGSSSGKDG
;
A
#
# COMPACT_ATOMS: atom_id res chain seq x y z
N MET A 1 -13.07 -16.47 20.86
CA MET A 1 -13.65 -15.26 20.23
C MET A 1 -12.66 -14.11 20.22
N ILE A 2 -12.17 -13.64 21.38
CA ILE A 2 -11.16 -12.57 21.43
C ILE A 2 -9.88 -12.94 20.65
N ASP A 3 -9.38 -14.17 20.80
CA ASP A 3 -8.21 -14.64 20.06
C ASP A 3 -8.44 -14.68 18.55
N GLU A 4 -9.68 -14.95 18.12
CA GLU A 4 -10.02 -14.97 16.69
C GLU A 4 -10.10 -13.54 16.13
N LEU A 5 -10.65 -12.58 16.89
CA LEU A 5 -10.57 -11.15 16.55
C LEU A 5 -9.13 -10.68 16.40
N ARG A 6 -8.21 -11.17 17.26
CA ARG A 6 -6.78 -10.84 17.17
C ARG A 6 -6.10 -11.44 15.95
N ARG A 7 -6.50 -12.64 15.51
CA ARG A 7 -6.01 -13.23 14.26
C ARG A 7 -6.47 -12.42 13.04
N VAL A 8 -7.75 -12.01 13.01
CA VAL A 8 -8.26 -11.13 11.96
C VAL A 8 -7.55 -9.77 11.98
N GLU A 9 -7.27 -9.22 13.17
CA GLU A 9 -6.47 -8.00 13.34
C GLU A 9 -5.06 -8.16 12.76
N GLU A 10 -4.38 -9.26 13.09
CA GLU A 10 -3.04 -9.58 12.60
C GLU A 10 -3.01 -9.69 11.07
N ASP A 11 -3.92 -10.46 10.48
CA ASP A 11 -4.05 -10.61 9.03
C ASP A 11 -4.27 -9.24 8.35
N ALA A 12 -5.10 -8.39 8.95
CA ALA A 12 -5.37 -7.04 8.46
C ALA A 12 -4.14 -6.12 8.56
N VAL A 13 -3.29 -6.27 9.59
CA VAL A 13 -2.00 -5.54 9.71
C VAL A 13 -1.08 -5.89 8.55
N TYR A 14 -0.84 -7.19 8.32
CA TYR A 14 0.04 -7.65 7.24
C TYR A 14 -0.46 -7.22 5.87
N SER A 15 -1.76 -7.38 5.62
CA SER A 15 -2.39 -7.01 4.35
C SER A 15 -2.31 -5.50 4.10
N SER A 16 -2.68 -4.69 5.11
CA SER A 16 -2.60 -3.23 5.05
C SER A 16 -1.20 -2.75 4.65
N LYS A 17 -0.18 -3.26 5.34
CA LYS A 17 1.21 -2.87 5.09
C LYS A 17 1.73 -3.36 3.73
N GLY A 18 1.36 -4.57 3.32
CA GLY A 18 1.69 -5.09 1.99
C GLY A 18 1.14 -4.19 0.89
N HIS A 19 -0.12 -3.75 1.04
CA HIS A 19 -0.75 -2.80 0.13
C HIS A 19 -0.08 -1.41 0.14
N PHE A 20 0.29 -0.86 1.31
CA PHE A 20 1.02 0.41 1.35
C PHE A 20 2.39 0.34 0.69
N ASN A 21 3.15 -0.74 0.91
CA ASN A 21 4.44 -0.97 0.25
C ASN A 21 4.29 -1.07 -1.27
N ALA A 22 3.26 -1.78 -1.75
CA ALA A 22 2.94 -1.87 -3.16
C ALA A 22 2.59 -0.49 -3.73
N ALA A 23 1.74 0.27 -3.05
CA ALA A 23 1.34 1.62 -3.44
C ALA A 23 2.55 2.55 -3.58
N GLU A 24 3.44 2.55 -2.59
CA GLU A 24 4.62 3.41 -2.60
C GLU A 24 5.58 3.07 -3.74
N ARG A 25 5.72 1.78 -4.09
CA ARG A 25 6.52 1.37 -5.25
C ARG A 25 5.91 1.82 -6.56
N TRP A 26 4.59 1.68 -6.73
CA TRP A 26 3.88 2.15 -7.91
C TRP A 26 3.96 3.66 -8.06
N LYS A 27 3.84 4.41 -6.95
CA LYS A 27 4.09 5.85 -6.91
C LYS A 27 5.51 6.20 -7.37
N SER A 28 6.51 5.51 -6.82
CA SER A 28 7.92 5.71 -7.19
C SER A 28 8.17 5.40 -8.67
N LEU A 29 7.59 4.33 -9.21
CA LEU A 29 7.69 3.97 -10.62
C LEU A 29 7.05 5.05 -11.51
N ASN A 30 5.88 5.56 -11.15
CA ASN A 30 5.22 6.64 -11.88
C ASN A 30 6.10 7.89 -11.98
N PHE A 31 6.72 8.31 -10.88
CA PHE A 31 7.65 9.44 -10.90
C PHE A 31 8.92 9.15 -11.71
N ALA A 32 9.49 7.94 -11.55
CA ALA A 32 10.72 7.54 -12.24
C ALA A 32 10.55 7.45 -13.76
N LEU A 33 9.36 7.10 -14.26
CA LEU A 33 9.07 7.05 -15.70
C LEU A 33 8.54 8.39 -16.24
N GLY A 34 7.65 9.06 -15.49
CA GLY A 34 6.98 10.28 -15.94
C GLY A 34 7.91 11.48 -16.05
N VAL A 35 8.85 11.65 -15.11
CA VAL A 35 9.77 12.80 -15.12
C VAL A 35 10.74 12.75 -16.31
N PRO A 36 11.46 11.65 -16.57
CA PRO A 36 12.34 11.56 -17.74
C PRO A 36 11.58 11.66 -19.07
N ALA A 37 10.37 11.10 -19.16
CA ALA A 37 9.53 11.23 -20.35
C ALA A 37 9.19 12.69 -20.65
N ALA A 38 8.80 13.46 -19.62
CA ALA A 38 8.49 14.88 -19.77
C ALA A 38 9.73 15.70 -20.19
N VAL A 39 10.89 15.43 -19.57
CA VAL A 39 12.15 16.10 -19.93
C VAL A 39 12.55 15.80 -21.37
N MET A 40 12.54 14.52 -21.78
CA MET A 40 12.91 14.15 -23.15
C MET A 40 11.90 14.65 -24.19
N SER A 41 10.61 14.70 -23.86
CA SER A 41 9.60 15.31 -24.74
C SER A 41 9.85 16.80 -24.92
N GLY A 42 10.23 17.51 -23.85
CA GLY A 42 10.60 18.92 -23.91
C GLY A 42 11.85 19.17 -24.77
N LEU A 43 12.88 18.35 -24.59
CA LEU A 43 14.11 18.42 -25.41
C LEU A 43 13.83 18.10 -26.88
N ALA A 44 13.06 17.06 -27.17
CA ALA A 44 12.69 16.69 -28.54
C ALA A 44 11.90 17.82 -29.23
N GLY A 45 10.94 18.43 -28.53
CA GLY A 45 10.18 19.56 -29.04
C GLY A 45 11.05 20.80 -29.29
N ALA A 46 11.96 21.13 -28.37
CA ALA A 46 12.90 22.23 -28.53
C ALA A 46 13.87 22.00 -29.71
N SER A 47 14.42 20.79 -29.81
CA SER A 47 15.30 20.37 -30.90
C SER A 47 14.63 20.41 -32.27
N ALA A 48 13.35 20.00 -32.36
CA ALA A 48 12.59 20.06 -33.60
C ALA A 48 12.35 21.51 -34.08
N LEU A 49 12.39 22.49 -33.18
CA LEU A 49 12.19 23.91 -33.48
C LEU A 49 13.50 24.69 -33.74
N SER A 50 14.69 24.13 -33.45
CA SER A 50 15.98 24.82 -33.63
C SER A 50 16.68 24.50 -34.96
N GLN A 51 17.30 25.51 -35.60
CA GLN A 51 17.97 25.41 -36.92
C GLN A 51 19.43 24.88 -36.88
N PHE A 52 19.75 23.79 -36.17
CA PHE A 52 21.10 23.17 -36.25
C PHE A 52 21.15 21.98 -37.24
N ASP A 53 22.31 21.77 -37.85
CA ASP A 53 22.48 20.91 -39.05
C ASP A 53 22.35 19.39 -38.84
N HIS A 54 22.10 18.88 -37.61
CA HIS A 54 22.07 17.43 -37.30
C HIS A 54 20.79 16.95 -36.56
N HIS A 55 19.71 17.74 -36.57
CA HIS A 55 18.54 17.54 -35.70
C HIS A 55 17.65 16.33 -35.99
N ASN A 56 17.49 15.92 -37.24
CA ASN A 56 16.40 15.00 -37.61
C ASN A 56 16.57 13.61 -36.96
N VAL A 57 17.81 13.12 -36.85
CA VAL A 57 18.09 11.82 -36.25
C VAL A 57 17.97 11.88 -34.72
N VAL A 58 18.51 12.93 -34.08
CA VAL A 58 18.44 13.09 -32.62
C VAL A 58 17.00 13.28 -32.15
N ALA A 59 16.24 14.15 -32.83
CA ALA A 59 14.83 14.37 -32.53
C ALA A 59 14.00 13.10 -32.75
N GLY A 60 14.27 12.34 -33.82
CA GLY A 60 13.62 11.07 -34.11
C GLY A 60 13.86 10.01 -33.03
N VAL A 61 15.12 9.83 -32.59
CA VAL A 61 15.44 8.88 -31.51
C VAL A 61 14.79 9.30 -30.19
N LEU A 62 14.84 10.58 -29.82
CA LEU A 62 14.19 11.07 -28.60
C LEU A 62 12.67 10.86 -28.63
N ALA A 63 12.03 11.14 -29.78
CA ALA A 63 10.60 10.92 -29.95
C ALA A 63 10.22 9.43 -29.79
N LEU A 64 11.02 8.51 -30.35
CA LEU A 64 10.79 7.07 -30.19
C LEU A 64 10.92 6.61 -28.73
N VAL A 65 11.91 7.13 -27.99
CA VAL A 65 12.07 6.80 -26.57
C VAL A 65 10.91 7.37 -25.75
N VAL A 66 10.49 8.62 -26.00
CA VAL A 66 9.32 9.22 -25.33
C VAL A 66 8.06 8.40 -25.62
N ALA A 67 7.85 7.98 -26.86
CA ALA A 67 6.71 7.16 -27.24
C ALA A 67 6.72 5.79 -26.53
N ALA A 68 7.88 5.14 -26.46
CA ALA A 68 8.03 3.87 -25.74
C ALA A 68 7.75 4.02 -24.24
N VAL A 69 8.32 5.04 -23.58
CA VAL A 69 8.07 5.29 -22.15
C VAL A 69 6.60 5.64 -21.90
N THR A 70 5.99 6.45 -22.78
CA THR A 70 4.56 6.81 -22.68
C THR A 70 3.68 5.57 -22.82
N ALA A 71 3.95 4.70 -23.79
CA ALA A 71 3.23 3.44 -23.95
C ALA A 71 3.32 2.56 -22.70
N VAL A 72 4.52 2.48 -22.06
CA VAL A 72 4.69 1.76 -20.79
C VAL A 72 3.87 2.39 -19.68
N ILE A 73 3.88 3.73 -19.54
CA ILE A 73 3.10 4.43 -18.50
C ILE A 73 1.59 4.20 -18.71
N THR A 74 1.09 4.33 -19.94
CA THR A 74 -0.32 4.13 -20.27
C THR A 74 -0.74 2.68 -20.06
N PHE A 75 0.09 1.71 -20.44
CA PHE A 75 -0.22 0.30 -20.29
C PHE A 75 -0.17 -0.18 -18.83
N LEU A 76 0.86 0.19 -18.06
CA LEU A 76 0.98 -0.22 -16.64
C LEU A 76 0.05 0.58 -15.71
N ASN A 77 -0.32 1.80 -16.10
CA ASN A 77 -1.03 2.80 -15.28
C ASN A 77 -0.56 2.83 -13.81
N PRO A 78 0.73 3.12 -13.55
CA PRO A 78 1.30 3.02 -12.21
C PRO A 78 0.65 3.98 -11.20
N SER A 79 0.07 5.09 -11.67
CA SER A 79 -0.69 6.01 -10.82
C SER A 79 -1.96 5.34 -10.26
N GLU A 80 -2.75 4.70 -11.13
CA GLU A 80 -3.96 3.97 -10.71
C GLU A 80 -3.60 2.81 -9.77
N GLN A 81 -2.58 2.03 -10.10
CA GLN A 81 -2.11 0.95 -9.24
C GLN A 81 -1.72 1.46 -7.84
N SER A 82 -1.04 2.60 -7.77
CA SER A 82 -0.71 3.25 -6.49
C SER A 82 -1.95 3.63 -5.70
N VAL A 83 -2.96 4.21 -6.35
CA VAL A 83 -4.20 4.63 -5.69
C VAL A 83 -4.99 3.42 -5.21
N THR A 84 -5.14 2.40 -6.05
CA THR A 84 -5.84 1.16 -5.74
C THR A 84 -5.21 0.46 -4.53
N HIS A 85 -3.90 0.20 -4.56
CA HIS A 85 -3.23 -0.42 -3.42
C HIS A 85 -3.33 0.46 -2.16
N LYS A 86 -3.20 1.79 -2.25
CA LYS A 86 -3.37 2.68 -1.09
C LYS A 86 -4.80 2.59 -0.51
N GLY A 87 -5.81 2.52 -1.38
CA GLY A 87 -7.21 2.36 -1.00
C GLY A 87 -7.45 1.07 -0.21
N PHE A 88 -6.96 -0.07 -0.70
CA PHE A 88 -7.03 -1.34 0.03
C PHE A 88 -6.24 -1.32 1.34
N GLY A 89 -5.05 -0.70 1.35
CA GLY A 89 -4.27 -0.50 2.57
C GLY A 89 -5.07 0.24 3.65
N ASN A 90 -5.77 1.31 3.28
CA ASN A 90 -6.66 2.04 4.18
C ASN A 90 -7.83 1.19 4.69
N ARG A 91 -8.49 0.42 3.82
CA ARG A 91 -9.61 -0.47 4.19
C ARG A 91 -9.16 -1.53 5.21
N TYR A 92 -8.04 -2.20 4.96
CA TYR A 92 -7.47 -3.15 5.92
C TYR A 92 -7.03 -2.48 7.23
N ASN A 93 -6.47 -1.27 7.19
CA ASN A 93 -6.12 -0.54 8.41
C ASN A 93 -7.36 -0.17 9.25
N ALA A 94 -8.48 0.15 8.59
CA ALA A 94 -9.76 0.38 9.26
C ALA A 94 -10.36 -0.90 9.86
N LEU A 95 -10.24 -2.03 9.15
CA LEU A 95 -10.60 -3.36 9.67
C LEU A 95 -9.78 -3.71 10.92
N LYS A 96 -8.46 -3.54 10.87
CA LYS A 96 -7.55 -3.71 12.02
C LYS A 96 -8.05 -2.92 13.23
N ASN A 97 -8.31 -1.62 13.05
CA ASN A 97 -8.74 -0.77 14.15
C ASN A 97 -10.07 -1.23 14.76
N ARG A 98 -11.03 -1.69 13.95
CA ARG A 98 -12.29 -2.23 14.45
C ARG A 98 -12.12 -3.55 15.18
N CYS A 99 -11.27 -4.46 14.69
CA CYS A 99 -10.94 -5.70 15.40
C CYS A 99 -10.31 -5.41 16.77
N ARG A 100 -9.36 -4.45 16.81
CA ARG A 100 -8.72 -4.01 18.05
C ARG A 100 -9.71 -3.45 19.07
N VAL A 101 -10.66 -2.63 18.62
CA VAL A 101 -11.72 -2.06 19.48
C VAL A 101 -12.66 -3.16 19.95
N ALA A 102 -13.09 -4.06 19.06
CA ALA A 102 -13.94 -5.19 19.40
C ALA A 102 -13.29 -6.09 20.46
N ALA A 103 -11.99 -6.40 20.30
CA ALA A 103 -11.24 -7.26 21.20
C ALA A 103 -10.97 -6.62 22.57
N ASN A 104 -10.61 -5.33 22.63
CA ASN A 104 -10.12 -4.70 23.86
C ASN A 104 -11.18 -3.91 24.62
N VAL A 105 -12.20 -3.41 23.92
CA VAL A 105 -13.25 -2.52 24.48
C VAL A 105 -14.60 -3.24 24.49
N ASP A 106 -15.07 -3.67 23.32
CA ASP A 106 -16.45 -4.15 23.19
C ASP A 106 -16.66 -5.51 23.87
N SER A 107 -15.63 -6.37 23.89
CA SER A 107 -15.64 -7.67 24.58
C SER A 107 -15.96 -7.60 26.08
N ARG A 108 -15.83 -6.43 26.71
CA ARG A 108 -16.16 -6.19 28.13
C ARG A 108 -17.61 -5.73 28.33
N ARG A 109 -18.30 -5.38 27.26
CA ARG A 109 -19.62 -4.75 27.26
C ARG A 109 -20.69 -5.58 26.54
N MET A 110 -20.28 -6.30 25.52
CA MET A 110 -21.14 -7.19 24.73
C MET A 110 -21.30 -8.55 25.41
N ASP A 111 -22.47 -9.16 25.23
CA ASP A 111 -22.66 -10.56 25.57
C ASP A 111 -22.00 -11.51 24.54
N VAL A 112 -22.12 -12.81 24.78
CA VAL A 112 -21.49 -13.84 23.93
C VAL A 112 -22.06 -13.85 22.52
N ASP A 113 -23.36 -13.64 22.35
CA ASP A 113 -24.04 -13.71 21.06
C ASP A 113 -23.76 -12.44 20.24
N GLU A 114 -23.78 -11.27 20.89
CA GLU A 114 -23.37 -9.99 20.29
C GLU A 114 -21.91 -10.02 19.82
N LEU A 115 -21.00 -10.54 20.66
CA LEU A 115 -19.58 -10.63 20.31
C LEU A 115 -19.35 -11.63 19.17
N ARG A 116 -20.13 -12.70 19.12
CA ARG A 116 -20.09 -13.67 18.02
C ARG A 116 -20.53 -13.05 16.71
N GLN A 117 -21.68 -12.37 16.71
CA GLN A 117 -22.16 -11.64 15.53
C GLN A 117 -21.13 -10.62 15.05
N ARG A 118 -20.50 -9.89 15.99
CA ARG A 118 -19.48 -8.90 15.65
C ARG A 118 -18.24 -9.52 15.02
N LEU A 119 -17.82 -10.70 15.49
CA LEU A 119 -16.72 -11.45 14.88
C LEU A 119 -17.08 -11.95 13.48
N ASP A 120 -18.29 -12.45 13.27
CA ASP A 120 -18.76 -12.92 11.97
C ASP A 120 -18.77 -11.79 10.93
N GLU A 121 -19.26 -10.59 11.32
CA GLU A 121 -19.23 -9.39 10.49
C GLU A 121 -17.80 -8.99 10.07
N LEU A 122 -16.86 -8.94 11.01
CA LEU A 122 -15.48 -8.54 10.74
C LEU A 122 -14.73 -9.59 9.90
N SER A 123 -15.05 -10.87 10.09
CA SER A 123 -14.49 -11.96 9.30
C SER A 123 -15.02 -11.94 7.87
N ALA A 124 -16.32 -11.72 7.68
CA ALA A 124 -16.92 -11.56 6.37
C ALA A 124 -16.34 -10.36 5.61
N GLU A 125 -16.10 -9.24 6.30
CA GLU A 125 -15.44 -8.10 5.69
C GLU A 125 -13.99 -8.41 5.30
N ARG A 126 -13.21 -9.11 6.14
CA ARG A 126 -11.85 -9.55 5.78
C ARG A 126 -11.87 -10.36 4.49
N ASP A 127 -12.80 -11.30 4.39
CA ASP A 127 -12.90 -12.21 3.24
C ASP A 127 -13.32 -11.45 1.98
N GLN A 128 -14.25 -10.51 2.10
CA GLN A 128 -14.64 -9.61 1.00
C GLN A 128 -13.46 -8.73 0.55
N LEU A 129 -12.71 -8.15 1.49
CA LEU A 129 -11.50 -7.39 1.16
C LEU A 129 -10.48 -8.25 0.44
N GLY A 130 -10.29 -9.50 0.88
CA GLY A 130 -9.38 -10.45 0.26
C GLY A 130 -9.79 -10.83 -1.17
N ALA A 131 -11.09 -10.96 -1.43
CA ALA A 131 -11.63 -11.24 -2.75
C ALA A 131 -11.51 -10.04 -3.72
N ASP A 132 -11.73 -8.82 -3.21
CA ASP A 132 -11.69 -7.59 -4.00
C ASP A 132 -10.25 -7.10 -4.27
N ALA A 133 -9.31 -7.40 -3.37
CA ALA A 133 -7.98 -6.82 -3.39
C ALA A 133 -7.12 -7.33 -4.56
N PRO A 134 -6.36 -6.44 -5.22
CA PRO A 134 -5.33 -6.90 -6.15
C PRO A 134 -4.25 -7.66 -5.39
N GLY A 135 -3.72 -8.71 -6.01
CA GLY A 135 -2.68 -9.54 -5.41
C GLY A 135 -1.46 -8.71 -4.97
N ILE A 136 -1.03 -8.90 -3.73
CA ILE A 136 0.18 -8.26 -3.20
C ILE A 136 1.40 -8.98 -3.76
N PRO A 137 2.32 -8.29 -4.46
CA PRO A 137 3.54 -8.91 -4.96
C PRO A 137 4.40 -9.50 -3.82
N ARG A 138 5.07 -10.64 -4.05
CA ARG A 138 5.88 -11.32 -3.01
C ARG A 138 6.95 -10.43 -2.36
N TRP A 139 7.54 -9.51 -3.11
CA TRP A 139 8.54 -8.58 -2.57
C TRP A 139 7.90 -7.58 -1.59
N ALA A 140 6.67 -7.13 -1.84
CA ALA A 140 5.95 -6.20 -0.99
C ALA A 140 5.50 -6.87 0.31
N PHE A 141 5.06 -8.13 0.20
CA PHE A 141 4.74 -8.99 1.34
C PHE A 141 5.96 -9.23 2.24
N THR A 142 7.11 -9.62 1.65
CA THR A 142 8.35 -9.84 2.41
C THR A 142 8.83 -8.58 3.12
N ARG A 143 8.74 -7.40 2.47
CA ARG A 143 9.08 -6.12 3.09
C ARG A 143 8.12 -5.76 4.23
N ALA A 144 6.82 -6.01 4.05
CA ALA A 144 5.82 -5.78 5.08
C ALA A 144 6.10 -6.63 6.31
N ARG A 145 6.36 -7.92 6.11
CA ARG A 145 6.68 -8.87 7.18
C ARG A 145 7.87 -8.41 8.01
N ARG A 146 8.99 -8.07 7.35
CA ARG A 146 10.20 -7.57 8.02
C ARG A 146 9.95 -6.30 8.84
N GLY A 147 9.20 -5.33 8.30
CA GLY A 147 8.93 -4.11 9.06
C GLY A 147 8.01 -4.35 10.26
N ILE A 148 7.08 -5.31 10.17
CA ILE A 148 6.22 -5.68 11.32
C ILE A 148 7.05 -6.38 12.39
N GLU A 149 7.88 -7.34 12.00
CA GLU A 149 8.84 -8.02 12.88
C GLU A 149 9.81 -7.02 13.58
N GLN A 150 10.11 -5.88 12.94
CA GLN A 150 10.95 -4.80 13.49
C GLN A 150 10.19 -3.80 14.38
N GLY A 151 8.90 -4.02 14.65
CA GLY A 151 8.12 -3.21 15.58
C GLY A 151 7.42 -1.99 14.98
N GLU A 152 7.45 -1.77 13.66
CA GLU A 152 6.76 -0.63 13.02
C GLU A 152 5.22 -0.68 13.16
N ALA A 153 4.67 -1.82 13.57
CA ALA A 153 3.24 -1.98 13.85
C ALA A 153 2.87 -1.78 15.33
N GLN A 154 3.86 -1.60 16.21
CA GLN A 154 3.69 -1.52 17.65
C GLN A 154 3.62 -0.05 18.08
N TYR A 155 2.63 0.32 18.90
CA TYR A 155 2.55 1.69 19.39
C TYR A 155 3.58 1.92 20.49
N THR A 156 4.27 3.06 20.47
CA THR A 156 5.27 3.45 21.49
C THR A 156 4.70 3.42 22.91
N ILE A 157 3.38 3.65 23.05
CA ILE A 157 2.67 3.60 24.34
C ILE A 157 2.59 2.17 24.90
N ASP A 158 2.53 1.15 24.04
CA ASP A 158 2.46 -0.26 24.45
C ASP A 158 3.81 -0.77 25.01
N GLN A 159 4.93 -0.10 24.69
CA GLN A 159 6.26 -0.42 25.22
C GLN A 159 6.51 0.16 26.62
N GLY A 160 5.78 1.22 27.02
CA GLY A 160 5.93 1.88 28.33
C GLY A 160 5.15 1.21 29.47
N GLY A 161 4.22 0.30 29.17
CA GLY A 161 3.41 -0.40 30.17
C GLY A 161 4.08 -1.59 30.85
N SER A 162 5.21 -2.07 30.31
CA SER A 162 5.93 -3.25 30.83
C SER A 162 7.05 -2.93 31.82
N SER A 163 7.31 -1.67 32.16
CA SER A 163 8.41 -1.27 33.07
C SER A 163 7.96 -0.71 34.43
N SER A 164 6.68 -0.78 34.80
CA SER A 164 6.20 -0.33 36.12
C SER A 164 5.63 -1.52 36.88
N GLY A 165 6.52 -2.30 37.52
CA GLY A 165 6.13 -3.53 38.22
C GLY A 165 7.29 -4.29 38.84
N LYS A 166 8.35 -3.61 39.26
CA LYS A 166 9.30 -4.09 40.27
C LYS A 166 9.72 -2.84 41.02
N ASP A 167 9.20 -2.72 42.24
CA ASP A 167 9.77 -2.00 43.39
C ASP A 167 8.64 -1.89 44.43
N GLY A 168 8.59 -2.91 45.28
CA GLY A 168 7.76 -3.04 46.47
C GLY A 168 8.43 -4.04 47.41
#